data_AF-A0ABD0PYR2-F1
#
_entry.id   AF-A0ABD0PYR2-F1
#
_cell.length_a   1.000
_cell.length_b   1.000
_cell.length_c   1.000
_cell.angle_alpha   90.00
_cell.angle_beta   90.00
_cell.angle_gamma   90.00
#
_symmetry.space_group_name_H-M   'P 1'
#
loop_
_entity.id
_entity.type
_entity.pdbx_description
1 polymer ?
#
loop_
_entity_poly.entity_id
_entity_poly.type
_entity_poly.pdbx_seq_one_letter_code
_entity_poly.pdbx_strand_id
1 'polypeptide(L)' 'QLALCHPEKQLLPLVLANCHYTLEKGQQTVSSYDHEAIERELSRRFFAGKPRILTV' A
#
# COMPACT_ATOMS: atom_id res chain seq x y z
N GLN A 1 -14.55 -14.23 -6.43
CA GLN A 1 -14.10 -13.10 -7.28
C GLN A 1 -12.77 -12.59 -6.73
N LEU A 2 -11.71 -12.60 -7.54
CA LEU A 2 -10.40 -12.05 -7.16
C LEU A 2 -10.49 -10.54 -6.87
N ALA A 3 -9.51 -10.00 -6.15
CA ALA A 3 -9.36 -8.55 -6.05
C ALA A 3 -8.88 -8.00 -7.40
N LEU A 4 -9.77 -7.34 -8.14
CA LEU A 4 -9.40 -6.57 -9.32
C LEU A 4 -8.90 -5.21 -8.83
N CYS A 5 -7.63 -4.91 -9.09
CA CYS A 5 -7.00 -3.63 -8.78
C CYS A 5 -6.29 -3.14 -10.03
N HIS A 6 -6.47 -1.86 -10.38
CA HIS A 6 -5.66 -1.18 -11.39
C HIS A 6 -4.40 -0.62 -10.71
N PRO A 7 -3.21 -1.20 -10.93
CA PRO A 7 -2.03 -0.86 -10.12
C PRO A 7 -1.70 0.63 -10.14
N GLU A 8 -1.64 1.26 -11.32
CA GLU A 8 -1.28 2.68 -11.43
C GLU A 8 -2.34 3.64 -10.88
N LYS A 9 -3.63 3.28 -11.01
CA LYS A 9 -4.73 4.18 -10.62
C LYS A 9 -5.16 4.01 -9.17
N GLN A 10 -4.87 2.87 -8.56
CA GLN A 10 -5.42 2.51 -7.25
C GLN A 10 -4.33 2.10 -6.25
N LEU A 11 -3.34 1.30 -6.66
CA LEU A 11 -2.27 0.86 -5.77
C LEU A 11 -1.19 1.92 -5.59
N LEU A 12 -0.68 2.47 -6.69
CA LEU A 12 0.40 3.46 -6.67
C LEU A 12 0.04 4.70 -5.82
N PRO A 13 -1.16 5.32 -5.96
CA PRO A 13 -1.53 6.46 -5.13
C PRO A 13 -1.61 6.11 -3.64
N LEU A 14 -2.06 4.89 -3.30
CA LEU A 14 -2.13 4.43 -1.91
C LEU A 14 -0.72 4.27 -1.31
N VAL A 15 0.21 3.67 -2.05
CA VAL A 15 1.60 3.51 -1.60
C VAL A 15 2.28 4.86 -1.43
N LEU A 16 2.09 5.79 -2.38
CA LEU A 16 2.68 7.13 -2.31
C LEU A 16 2.08 7.98 -1.17
N ALA A 17 0.80 7.80 -0.84
CA ALA A 17 0.16 8.49 0.29
C ALA A 17 0.75 8.08 1.65
N ASN A 18 1.38 6.91 1.74
CA ASN A 18 2.04 6.39 2.94
C ASN A 18 3.58 6.49 2.83
N CYS A 19 4.10 7.29 1.89
CA CYS A 19 5.52 7.61 1.79
C CYS A 19 5.83 8.83 2.68
N HIS A 20 6.72 8.64 3.63
CA HIS A 20 7.23 9.69 4.51
C HIS A 20 8.62 10.11 4.06
N TYR A 21 8.85 11.41 4.06
CA TYR A 21 10.15 12.00 3.73
C TYR A 21 10.77 12.58 4.99
N THR A 22 12.02 12.22 5.23
CA THR A 22 12.83 12.85 6.27
C THR A 22 13.97 13.61 5.61
N LEU A 23 14.14 14.86 6.01
CA LEU A 23 15.23 15.70 5.57
C LEU A 23 16.16 15.95 6.74
N GLU A 24 17.38 15.44 6.65
CA GLU A 24 18.43 15.72 7.64
C GLU A 24 19.44 16.71 7.05
N LYS A 25 19.81 17.71 7.86
CA LYS A 25 20.70 18.78 7.40
C LYS A 25 22.05 18.21 6.95
N GLY A 26 22.40 18.46 5.69
CA GLY A 26 23.66 17.97 5.11
C GLY A 26 23.61 16.53 4.61
N GLN A 27 22.44 15.88 4.62
CA GLN A 27 22.21 14.54 4.10
C GLN A 27 21.19 14.56 2.95
N GLN A 28 21.07 13.42 2.27
CA GLN A 28 20.06 13.21 1.24
C GLN A 28 18.66 13.06 1.87
N THR A 29 17.63 13.42 1.11
CA THR A 29 16.25 13.09 1.47
C THR A 29 16.10 11.58 1.52
N VAL A 30 15.64 11.05 2.65
CA VAL A 30 15.33 9.63 2.82
C VAL A 30 13.82 9.45 2.71
N SER A 31 13.39 8.50 1.86
CA SER A 31 12.01 8.04 1.83
C SER A 31 11.85 6.79 2.69
N SER A 32 10.74 6.74 3.41
CA SER A 32 10.33 5.58 4.20
C SER A 32 8.84 5.33 3.98
N TYR A 33 8.40 4.08 4.15
CA TYR A 33 7.02 3.69 3.93
C TYR A 33 6.44 3.08 5.21
N ASP A 34 5.24 3.52 5.59
CA ASP A 34 4.47 2.85 6.64
C ASP A 34 3.81 1.58 6.06
N HIS A 35 4.54 0.47 6.18
CA HIS A 35 4.11 -0.83 5.67
C HIS A 35 2.82 -1.32 6.35
N GLU A 36 2.66 -1.06 7.65
CA GLU A 36 1.46 -1.47 8.39
C GLU A 36 0.22 -0.70 7.93
N ALA A 37 0.36 0.61 7.69
CA ALA A 37 -0.72 1.41 7.13
C ALA A 37 -1.09 0.96 5.71
N ILE A 38 -0.09 0.71 4.86
CA ILE A 38 -0.30 0.20 3.50
C ILE A 38 -1.06 -1.13 3.55
N GLU A 39 -0.62 -2.11 4.34
CA GLU A 39 -1.25 -3.43 4.44
C GLU A 39 -2.70 -3.33 4.93
N ARG A 40 -2.95 -2.50 5.95
CA ARG A 40 -4.29 -2.25 6.49
C ARG A 40 -5.22 -1.65 5.43
N GLU A 41 -4.75 -0.67 4.67
CA GLU A 41 -5.57 -0.06 3.62
C GLU A 41 -5.80 -1.01 2.44
N LEU A 42 -4.82 -1.82 2.06
CA LEU A 42 -4.98 -2.86 1.05
C LEU A 42 -6.05 -3.87 1.46
N SER A 43 -5.96 -4.36 2.69
CA SER A 43 -6.93 -5.27 3.30
C SER A 43 -8.33 -4.70 3.26
N ARG A 44 -8.50 -3.45 3.70
CA ARG A 44 -9.80 -2.77 3.74
C ARG A 44 -10.37 -2.50 2.35
N ARG A 45 -9.57 -2.02 1.41
CA ARG A 45 -10.06 -1.51 0.11
C ARG A 45 -10.22 -2.61 -0.93
N PHE A 46 -9.35 -3.62 -0.92
CA PHE A 46 -9.29 -4.62 -1.99
C PHE A 46 -9.65 -6.04 -1.54
N PHE A 47 -9.51 -6.39 -0.26
CA PHE A 47 -9.69 -7.78 0.19
C PHE A 47 -10.91 -7.99 1.10
N ALA A 48 -11.40 -6.93 1.76
CA ALA A 48 -12.58 -7.00 2.61
C ALA A 48 -13.80 -7.57 1.87
N GLY A 49 -14.44 -8.59 2.47
CA GLY A 49 -15.61 -9.27 1.90
C GLY A 49 -15.31 -10.21 0.72
N LYS A 50 -14.05 -10.40 0.32
CA LYS A 50 -13.70 -11.36 -0.73
C LYS A 50 -13.47 -12.76 -0.15
N PRO A 51 -13.88 -13.82 -0.87
CA PRO A 51 -13.68 -15.19 -0.42
C PRO A 51 -12.19 -15.54 -0.36
N ARG A 52 -11.79 -16.32 0.65
CA ARG A 52 -10.45 -16.91 0.72
C ARG A 52 -10.31 -17.96 -0.38
N ILE A 53 -9.21 -17.91 -1.12
CA ILE A 53 -8.87 -18.94 -2.10
C ILE A 53 -8.15 -20.04 -1.34
N LEU A 54 -8.73 -21.23 -1.34
CA LEU A 54 -8.12 -22.44 -0.80
C LEU A 54 -7.64 -23.28 -1.99
N THR A 55 -6.35 -23.59 -2.01
CA THR A 55 -5.79 -24.55 -2.97
C THR A 55 -5.91 -25.93 -2.31
N VAL A 56 -6.78 -26.79 -2.86
CA VAL A 56 -6.89 -28.21 -2.52
C VAL A 56 -5.93 -29.04 -3.35
#